data_AF-A0AAE0SM02-F1
#
_entry.id   AF-A0AAE0SM02-F1
#
_cell.length_a   1.000
_cell.length_b   1.000
_cell.length_c   1.000
_cell.angle_alpha   90.00
_cell.angle_beta   90.00
_cell.angle_gamma   90.00
#
_symmetry.space_group_name_H-M   'P 1'
#
loop_
_entity.id
_entity.type
_entity.pdbx_description
1 polymer ?
#
loop_
_entity_poly.entity_id
_entity_poly.type
_entity_poly.pdbx_seq_one_letter_code
_entity_poly.pdbx_strand_id
1 'polypeptide(L)'
;MAPIALEQPLNESSHLGCDNSLISDPQTIPDDHFTATSNYSYENKATCFPFRARFSLDYPDNETYCGAWAAADEFQNMDQYIQVNLSKMHSVRKIKTQGRTFVKQYVKSYKVRSSTDGSFFQTVQNSTAHGDLVA
;
A
#
# COMPACT_ATOMS: atom_id res chain seq x y z
N MET A 1 4.80 -46.08 16.29
CA MET A 1 4.11 -44.95 15.63
C MET A 1 4.53 -43.70 16.41
N ALA A 2 5.39 -42.87 15.84
CA ALA A 2 5.86 -41.63 16.45
C ALA A 2 5.14 -40.44 15.80
N PRO A 3 4.81 -39.36 16.53
CA PRO A 3 4.20 -38.19 15.93
C PRO A 3 5.21 -37.45 15.04
N ILE A 4 4.73 -36.97 13.89
CA ILE A 4 5.45 -36.05 13.01
C ILE A 4 5.38 -34.67 13.65
N ALA A 5 6.51 -34.18 14.16
CA ALA A 5 6.69 -32.77 14.47
C ALA A 5 7.13 -32.06 13.19
N LEU A 6 6.28 -31.16 12.69
CA LEU A 6 6.70 -30.15 11.71
C LEU A 6 7.44 -29.06 12.46
N GLU A 7 8.73 -29.26 12.71
CA GLU A 7 9.61 -28.14 13.05
C GLU A 7 9.86 -27.33 11.79
N GLN A 8 9.28 -26.13 11.72
CA GLN A 8 9.67 -25.16 10.70
C GLN A 8 11.14 -24.80 10.93
N PRO A 9 12.01 -24.78 9.90
CA PRO A 9 13.41 -24.42 10.09
C PRO A 9 13.48 -22.99 10.63
N LEU A 10 14.20 -22.82 11.75
CA LEU A 10 14.59 -21.53 12.31
C LEU A 10 15.51 -20.83 11.30
N ASN A 11 14.92 -20.14 10.32
CA ASN A 11 15.67 -19.41 9.32
C ASN A 11 15.91 -17.97 9.79
N GLU A 12 17.08 -17.83 10.41
CA GLU A 12 18.02 -16.71 10.30
C GLU A 12 17.56 -15.27 10.58
N SER A 13 18.19 -14.73 11.64
CA SER A 13 18.46 -13.32 11.89
C SER A 13 17.25 -12.41 12.01
N SER A 14 16.82 -12.24 13.26
CA SER A 14 16.28 -10.96 13.71
C SER A 14 17.33 -9.86 13.48
N HIS A 15 17.38 -9.30 12.28
CA HIS A 15 17.59 -7.87 12.21
C HIS A 15 16.47 -7.27 13.06
N LEU A 16 16.84 -6.64 14.18
CA LEU A 16 15.99 -5.66 14.88
C LEU A 16 15.78 -4.45 13.93
N GLY A 17 15.20 -4.71 12.76
CA GLY A 17 15.18 -3.86 11.58
C GLY A 17 13.75 -3.57 11.19
N CYS A 18 13.45 -2.30 10.98
CA CYS A 18 12.13 -1.83 10.55
C CYS A 18 11.87 -2.10 9.06
N ASP A 19 12.05 -3.34 8.59
CA ASP A 19 11.89 -3.70 7.19
C ASP A 19 10.60 -4.51 6.91
N ASN A 20 9.80 -4.81 7.96
CA ASN A 20 8.47 -5.39 7.77
C ASN A 20 7.51 -4.37 7.17
N SER A 21 6.79 -4.77 6.11
CA SER A 21 5.74 -3.94 5.52
C SER A 21 4.60 -3.75 6.52
N LEU A 22 4.20 -2.50 6.73
CA LEU A 22 3.07 -2.17 7.62
C LEU A 22 1.71 -2.44 6.97
N ILE A 23 1.63 -2.43 5.64
CA ILE A 23 0.34 -2.38 4.92
C ILE A 23 0.12 -3.55 3.97
N SER A 24 1.08 -4.46 3.78
CA SER A 24 0.96 -5.52 2.78
C SER A 24 0.06 -6.68 3.19
N ASP A 25 -0.11 -6.94 4.49
CA ASP A 25 -0.91 -8.07 5.00
C ASP A 25 -2.32 -7.62 5.43
N PRO A 26 -3.40 -8.09 4.77
CA PRO A 26 -4.79 -7.80 5.14
C PRO A 26 -5.18 -8.22 6.55
N GLN A 27 -4.49 -9.20 7.16
CA GLN A 27 -4.76 -9.59 8.55
C GLN A 27 -4.27 -8.55 9.56
N THR A 28 -3.23 -7.80 9.20
CA THR A 28 -2.65 -6.76 10.08
C THR A 28 -3.34 -5.41 9.90
N ILE A 29 -3.59 -5.02 8.64
CA ILE A 29 -4.33 -3.81 8.28
C ILE A 29 -5.46 -4.26 7.35
N PRO A 30 -6.71 -4.32 7.84
CA PRO A 30 -7.87 -4.70 7.02
C PRO A 30 -8.15 -3.74 5.84
N ASP A 31 -8.94 -4.18 4.87
CA ASP A 31 -9.20 -3.42 3.64
C ASP A 31 -9.98 -2.11 3.89
N ASP A 32 -10.86 -2.08 4.89
CA ASP A 32 -11.64 -0.88 5.28
C ASP A 32 -10.78 0.20 5.96
N HIS A 33 -9.52 -0.09 6.28
CA HIS A 33 -8.56 0.90 6.75
C HIS A 33 -7.95 1.73 5.60
N PHE A 34 -8.21 1.36 4.35
CA PHE A 34 -7.77 2.11 3.18
C PHE A 34 -8.92 2.97 2.66
N THR A 35 -8.67 4.28 2.63
CA THR A 35 -9.59 5.27 2.06
C THR A 35 -8.85 6.09 1.01
N ALA A 36 -9.58 6.67 0.07
CA ALA A 36 -9.00 7.59 -0.91
C ALA A 36 -10.02 8.66 -1.28
N THR A 37 -9.52 9.74 -1.85
CA THR A 37 -10.37 10.79 -2.44
C THR A 37 -11.29 10.26 -3.52
N SER A 38 -10.78 9.34 -4.34
CA SER A 38 -11.49 8.71 -5.43
C SER A 38 -10.86 7.36 -5.77
N ASN A 39 -11.57 6.58 -6.58
CA ASN A 39 -11.07 5.34 -7.14
C ASN A 39 -11.58 5.19 -8.58
N TYR A 40 -10.75 4.67 -9.46
CA TYR A 40 -11.13 4.35 -10.84
C TYR A 40 -12.18 3.22 -10.80
N SER A 41 -13.40 3.54 -11.22
CA SER A 41 -14.50 2.60 -11.36
C SER A 41 -15.34 2.99 -12.58
N TYR A 42 -15.38 2.11 -13.57
CA TYR A 42 -16.15 2.29 -14.79
C TYR A 42 -16.91 1.01 -15.11
N GLU A 43 -18.06 1.15 -15.77
CA GLU A 43 -18.86 0.01 -16.19
C GLU A 43 -18.02 -0.96 -17.05
N ASN A 44 -18.13 -2.26 -16.78
CA ASN A 44 -17.40 -3.31 -17.48
C ASN A 44 -15.86 -3.19 -17.39
N LYS A 45 -15.34 -2.52 -16.35
CA LYS A 45 -13.90 -2.43 -16.04
C LYS A 45 -13.61 -2.87 -14.60
N ALA A 46 -12.42 -3.41 -14.41
CA ALA A 46 -11.89 -3.69 -13.08
C ALA A 46 -11.85 -2.41 -12.23
N THR A 47 -12.33 -2.49 -10.99
CA THR A 47 -12.32 -1.33 -10.07
C THR A 47 -11.01 -1.26 -9.30
N CYS A 48 -10.41 -0.07 -9.21
CA CYS A 48 -9.10 0.14 -8.57
C CYS A 48 -9.26 0.71 -7.15
N PHE A 49 -9.87 -0.06 -6.25
CA PHE A 49 -10.15 0.39 -4.88
C PHE A 49 -8.89 0.74 -4.07
N PRO A 50 -9.00 1.60 -3.02
CA PRO A 50 -7.86 2.01 -2.20
C PRO A 50 -7.09 0.83 -1.58
N PHE A 51 -7.79 -0.19 -1.08
CA PHE A 51 -7.14 -1.38 -0.48
C PHE A 51 -6.31 -2.19 -1.47
N ARG A 52 -6.37 -1.89 -2.77
CA ARG A 52 -5.51 -2.48 -3.80
C ARG A 52 -4.13 -1.82 -3.87
N ALA A 53 -3.84 -0.81 -3.06
CA ALA A 53 -2.52 -0.14 -2.99
C ALA A 53 -1.43 -0.94 -2.24
N ARG A 54 -1.71 -2.19 -1.85
CA ARG A 54 -0.74 -3.06 -1.19
C ARG A 54 0.41 -3.38 -2.14
N PHE A 55 1.63 -3.38 -1.60
CA PHE A 55 2.82 -3.71 -2.38
C PHE A 55 2.77 -5.17 -2.87
N SER A 56 3.14 -5.39 -4.13
CA SER A 56 3.18 -6.71 -4.78
C SER A 56 1.81 -7.40 -4.88
N LEU A 57 0.74 -6.62 -5.09
CA LEU A 57 -0.60 -7.17 -5.29
C LEU A 57 -0.83 -7.49 -6.77
N ASP A 58 -1.19 -8.74 -7.04
CA ASP A 58 -1.46 -9.18 -8.41
C ASP A 58 -2.88 -8.83 -8.89
N TYR A 59 -3.02 -8.83 -10.22
CA TYR A 59 -4.31 -8.73 -10.87
C TYR A 59 -5.10 -10.02 -10.60
N PRO A 60 -6.34 -9.95 -10.07
CA PRO A 60 -7.10 -11.14 -9.73
C PRO A 60 -7.63 -11.78 -11.02
N ASP A 61 -7.68 -13.11 -11.05
CA ASP A 61 -8.09 -13.88 -12.23
C ASP A 61 -9.52 -13.58 -12.71
N ASN A 62 -10.38 -13.12 -11.80
CA ASN A 62 -11.77 -12.76 -12.10
C ASN A 62 -11.93 -11.33 -12.65
N GLU A 63 -10.82 -10.62 -12.88
CA GLU A 63 -10.76 -9.25 -13.41
C GLU A 63 -11.62 -8.21 -12.66
N THR A 64 -12.08 -8.53 -11.45
CA THR A 64 -13.02 -7.67 -10.72
C THR A 64 -12.31 -6.43 -10.18
N TYR A 65 -11.02 -6.55 -9.88
CA TYR A 65 -10.21 -5.48 -9.31
C TYR A 65 -8.92 -5.24 -10.08
N CYS A 66 -8.43 -4.00 -10.06
CA CYS A 66 -7.11 -3.68 -10.58
C CYS A 66 -6.01 -4.26 -9.69
N GLY A 67 -4.80 -4.47 -10.20
CA GLY A 67 -3.61 -4.80 -9.38
C GLY A 67 -3.03 -3.62 -8.57
N ALA A 68 -3.74 -2.49 -8.49
CA ALA A 68 -3.30 -1.28 -7.80
C ALA A 68 -4.51 -0.40 -7.45
N TRP A 69 -4.31 0.59 -6.57
CA TRP A 69 -5.21 1.75 -6.50
C TRP A 69 -4.92 2.69 -7.68
N ALA A 70 -5.98 3.30 -8.22
CA ALA A 70 -5.88 4.41 -9.16
C ALA A 70 -6.96 5.43 -8.83
N ALA A 71 -6.61 6.71 -8.82
CA ALA A 71 -7.59 7.78 -8.70
C ALA A 71 -8.52 7.80 -9.93
N ALA A 72 -9.75 8.29 -9.74
CA ALA A 72 -10.65 8.50 -10.87
C ALA A 72 -10.10 9.62 -11.77
N ASP A 73 -10.09 9.36 -13.06
CA ASP A 73 -9.61 10.25 -14.12
C ASP A 73 -10.50 11.48 -14.33
N GLU A 74 -11.77 11.41 -13.92
CA GLU A 74 -12.69 12.56 -13.91
C GLU A 74 -12.23 13.70 -13.00
N PHE A 75 -11.42 13.40 -11.97
CA PHE A 75 -10.79 14.38 -11.10
C PHE A 75 -9.34 14.59 -11.53
N GLN A 76 -9.14 15.30 -12.66
CA GLN A 76 -7.82 15.66 -13.21
C GLN A 76 -7.06 16.70 -12.35
N ASN A 77 -6.94 16.46 -11.05
CA ASN A 77 -6.24 17.34 -10.12
C ASN A 77 -5.12 16.61 -9.37
N MET A 78 -4.20 17.41 -8.84
CA MET A 78 -3.06 16.91 -8.05
C MET A 78 -3.42 16.66 -6.58
N ASP A 79 -4.69 16.84 -6.20
CA ASP A 79 -5.18 16.75 -4.82
C ASP A 79 -5.77 15.38 -4.49
N GLN A 80 -5.43 14.36 -5.27
CA GLN A 80 -5.81 12.98 -5.02
C GLN A 80 -4.89 12.34 -3.97
N TYR A 81 -5.48 11.62 -3.01
CA TYR A 81 -4.72 10.90 -2.00
C TYR A 81 -5.34 9.55 -1.68
N ILE A 82 -4.48 8.66 -1.23
CA ILE A 82 -4.84 7.45 -0.50
C ILE A 82 -4.36 7.59 0.94
N GLN A 83 -5.21 7.23 1.89
CA GLN A 83 -4.98 7.26 3.32
C GLN A 83 -5.14 5.85 3.89
N VAL A 84 -4.20 5.47 4.76
CA VAL A 84 -4.23 4.19 5.47
C VAL A 84 -4.29 4.44 6.97
N ASN A 85 -5.33 3.92 7.62
CA ASN A 85 -5.42 3.89 9.07
C ASN A 85 -4.58 2.74 9.63
N LEU A 86 -3.49 3.05 10.32
CA LEU A 86 -2.58 2.05 10.88
C LEU A 86 -3.07 1.44 12.20
N SER A 87 -4.24 1.86 12.72
CA SER A 87 -4.88 1.40 13.97
C SER A 87 -4.13 1.73 15.27
N LYS A 88 -2.81 1.84 15.22
CA LYS A 88 -1.91 2.12 16.34
C LYS A 88 -0.83 3.10 15.89
N MET A 89 -0.10 3.64 16.86
CA MET A 89 1.06 4.49 16.57
C MET A 89 2.22 3.63 16.04
N HIS A 90 2.74 3.99 14.86
CA HIS A 90 3.88 3.32 14.23
C HIS A 90 4.99 4.31 13.89
N SER A 91 6.24 3.85 13.98
CA SER A 91 7.39 4.55 13.38
C SER A 91 7.52 4.12 11.92
N VAL A 92 7.22 5.02 10.99
CA VAL A 92 7.34 4.78 9.55
C VAL A 92 8.71 5.24 9.08
N ARG A 93 9.53 4.32 8.55
CA ARG A 93 10.90 4.64 8.12
C ARG A 93 11.10 4.73 6.61
N LYS A 94 10.31 4.00 5.84
CA LYS A 94 10.43 3.90 4.39
C LYS A 94 9.04 3.83 3.78
N ILE A 95 8.90 4.40 2.59
CA ILE A 95 7.71 4.25 1.74
C ILE A 95 8.21 3.66 0.43
N LYS A 96 7.66 2.50 0.06
CA LYS A 96 7.89 1.88 -1.24
C LYS A 96 6.68 2.18 -2.12
N THR A 97 6.94 2.63 -3.34
CA THR A 97 5.89 2.86 -4.34
C THR A 97 6.03 1.84 -5.45
N GLN A 98 4.92 1.42 -6.02
CA GLN A 98 4.87 0.52 -7.15
C GLN A 98 3.86 1.07 -8.16
N GLY A 99 4.18 0.95 -9.45
CA GLY A 99 3.21 1.22 -10.51
C GLY A 99 2.17 0.10 -10.63
N ARG A 100 1.26 0.25 -11.58
CA ARG A 100 0.25 -0.77 -11.87
C ARG A 100 0.82 -1.84 -12.81
N THR A 101 0.54 -3.11 -12.53
CA THR A 101 0.90 -4.21 -13.44
C THR A 101 0.15 -4.09 -14.78
N PHE A 102 0.81 -4.46 -15.88
CA PHE A 102 0.26 -4.47 -17.26
C PHE A 102 -0.11 -3.12 -17.88
N VAL A 103 -0.02 -2.01 -17.14
CA VAL A 103 -0.31 -0.66 -17.64
C VAL A 103 0.83 0.27 -17.22
N LYS A 104 1.33 1.10 -18.13
CA LYS A 104 2.47 2.02 -17.87
C LYS A 104 2.05 3.25 -17.05
N GLN A 105 1.47 3.03 -15.87
CA GLN A 105 1.00 4.05 -14.94
C GLN A 105 1.74 3.92 -13.61
N TYR A 106 2.33 5.02 -13.15
CA TYR A 106 3.05 5.10 -11.88
C TYR A 106 3.09 6.56 -11.41
N VAL A 107 3.17 6.75 -10.09
CA VAL A 107 3.29 8.07 -9.46
C VAL A 107 4.74 8.52 -9.54
N LYS A 108 5.01 9.67 -10.15
CA LYS A 108 6.36 10.24 -10.29
C LYS A 108 6.81 11.07 -9.09
N SER A 109 5.87 11.71 -8.40
CA SER A 109 6.15 12.58 -7.27
C SER A 109 4.94 12.57 -6.35
N TYR A 110 5.19 12.60 -5.05
CA TYR A 110 4.15 12.56 -4.03
C TYR A 110 4.57 13.38 -2.82
N LYS A 111 3.58 13.79 -2.01
CA LYS A 111 3.79 14.35 -0.67
C LYS A 111 3.27 13.34 0.33
N VAL A 112 3.92 13.27 1.49
CA VAL A 112 3.47 12.42 2.60
C VAL A 112 2.91 13.33 3.68
N ARG A 113 1.74 12.96 4.20
CA ARG A 113 1.17 13.59 5.39
C ARG A 113 0.90 12.54 6.45
N SER A 114 1.05 12.90 7.71
CA SER A 114 0.75 12.04 8.85
C SER A 114 -0.16 12.75 9.85
N SER A 115 -0.94 11.95 10.57
CA SER A 115 -1.84 12.40 11.63
C SER A 115 -1.92 11.34 12.72
N THR A 116 -2.12 11.79 13.95
CA THR A 116 -2.35 10.93 15.12
C THR A 116 -3.83 10.88 15.54
N ASP A 117 -4.66 11.80 15.03
CA ASP A 117 -6.07 11.95 15.37
C ASP A 117 -7.02 11.78 14.17
N GLY A 118 -6.47 11.59 12.97
CA GLY A 118 -7.22 11.47 11.72
C GLY A 118 -7.88 12.76 11.24
N SER A 119 -7.67 13.89 11.93
CA SER A 119 -8.31 15.17 11.65
C SER A 119 -7.29 16.23 11.21
N PHE A 120 -6.16 16.33 11.92
CA PHE A 120 -5.08 17.27 11.58
C PHE A 120 -3.89 16.53 10.99
N PHE A 121 -3.54 16.88 9.76
CA PHE A 121 -2.46 16.25 9.01
C PHE A 121 -1.27 17.19 8.82
N GLN A 122 -0.08 16.73 9.19
CA GLN A 122 1.17 17.44 8.99
C GLN A 122 1.91 16.88 7.78
N THR A 123 2.43 17.75 6.92
CA THR A 123 3.27 17.32 5.80
C THR A 123 4.63 16.92 6.32
N VAL A 124 5.04 15.69 6.01
CA VAL A 124 6.39 15.20 6.30
C VAL A 124 7.36 15.98 5.43
N GLN A 125 8.23 16.76 6.07
CA GLN A 125 9.28 17.50 5.38
C GLN A 125 10.34 16.51 4.88
N ASN A 126 10.93 16.78 3.72
CA ASN A 126 11.90 15.89 3.08
C ASN A 126 13.06 15.52 4.04
N SER A 127 13.01 14.33 4.62
CA SER A 127 14.19 13.55 4.97
C SER A 127 14.47 12.65 3.78
N THR A 128 15.46 13.03 2.97
CA THR A 128 16.04 12.34 1.80
C THR A 128 15.53 10.91 1.57
N ALA A 129 14.51 10.75 0.72
CA ALA A 129 14.05 9.43 0.29
C ALA A 129 15.02 8.87 -0.75
N HIS A 130 15.82 7.88 -0.37
CA HIS A 130 16.53 7.02 -1.31
C HIS A 130 15.48 6.09 -1.94
N GLY A 131 14.85 6.55 -3.03
CA GLY A 131 13.90 5.77 -3.79
C GLY A 131 14.65 4.77 -4.66
N ASP A 132 14.75 3.52 -4.21
CA ASP A 132 15.09 2.42 -5.10
C ASP A 132 13.88 2.15 -5.99
N LEU A 133 13.92 2.73 -7.19
CA LEU A 133 13.01 2.43 -8.28
C LEU A 133 13.31 1.01 -8.75
N VAL A 134 12.47 0.05 -8.40
CA VAL A 134 12.43 -1.24 -9.10
C VAL A 134 11.44 -1.07 -10.25
N ALA A 135 11.99 -0.92 -11.46
CA ALA A 135 11.25 -0.88 -12.72
C ALA A 135 10.75 -2.27 -13.12
#